data_AF-F2KSN7-F1
#
_entry.id   AF-F2KSN7-F1
#
_cell.length_a   1.000
_cell.length_b   1.000
_cell.length_c   1.000
_cell.angle_alpha   90.00
_cell.angle_beta   90.00
_cell.angle_gamma   90.00
#
_symmetry.space_group_name_H-M   'P 1'
#
loop_
_entity.id
_entity.type
_entity.pdbx_description
1 polymer ?
#
loop_
_entity_poly.entity_id
_entity_poly.type
_entity_poly.pdbx_seq_one_letter_code
_entity_poly.pdbx_strand_id
1 'polypeptide(L)' 'MRAEFSFEISDAEIVYRALKVEETKTKAKVYLERGRLMLKLEAEDLTSLRASVNAWLRLIKVCKDVIKSVERC' A
#
# COMPACT_ATOMS: atom_id res chain seq x y z
N MET A 1 14.31 -3.34 -10.98
CA MET A 1 13.05 -4.12 -11.13
C MET A 1 11.86 -3.31 -10.65
N ARG A 2 10.68 -3.52 -11.23
CA ARG A 2 9.47 -2.76 -10.93
C ARG A 2 8.27 -3.69 -10.76
N ALA A 3 7.35 -3.30 -9.87
CA ALA A 3 6.06 -3.95 -9.71
C ALA A 3 4.97 -2.89 -9.52
N GLU A 4 3.77 -3.18 -10.02
CA GLU A 4 2.60 -2.33 -9.88
C GLU A 4 1.40 -3.16 -9.46
N PHE A 5 0.64 -2.63 -8.50
CA PHE A 5 -0.54 -3.28 -7.94
C PHE A 5 -1.69 -2.29 -7.92
N SER A 6 -2.89 -2.82 -8.18
CA SER A 6 -4.16 -2.11 -8.09
C SER A 6 -5.03 -2.87 -7.10
N PHE A 7 -5.53 -2.19 -6.08
CA PHE A 7 -6.40 -2.78 -5.06
C PHE A 7 -7.78 -2.12 -5.07
N GLU A 8 -8.81 -2.95 -5.16
CA GLU A 8 -10.18 -2.55 -4.89
C GLU A 8 -10.44 -2.70 -3.38
N ILE A 9 -10.54 -1.56 -2.69
CA ILE A 9 -10.74 -1.49 -1.24
C ILE A 9 -11.85 -0.48 -1.00
N SER A 10 -12.84 -0.83 -0.16
CA SER A 10 -13.95 0.04 0.24
C SER A 10 -13.46 1.39 0.77
N ASP A 11 -12.40 1.36 1.58
CA ASP A 11 -11.85 2.51 2.30
C ASP A 11 -10.53 3.01 1.68
N ALA A 12 -10.42 2.94 0.35
CA ALA A 12 -9.19 3.24 -0.37
C ALA A 12 -8.60 4.62 -0.02
N GLU A 13 -9.43 5.65 0.18
CA GLU A 13 -9.00 7.00 0.56
C GLU A 13 -8.32 7.03 1.95
N ILE A 14 -8.89 6.33 2.93
CA ILE A 14 -8.36 6.27 4.30
C ILE A 14 -7.02 5.52 4.28
N VAL A 15 -6.98 4.37 3.60
CA VAL A 15 -5.77 3.57 3.45
C VAL A 15 -4.68 4.35 2.70
N TYR A 16 -5.04 5.09 1.64
CA TYR A 16 -4.11 5.95 0.91
C TYR A 16 -3.47 6.99 1.83
N ARG A 17 -4.26 7.74 2.59
CA ARG A 17 -3.74 8.77 3.50
C ARG A 17 -2.83 8.19 4.57
N ALA A 18 -3.19 7.04 5.13
CA ALA A 18 -2.38 6.34 6.13
C ALA A 18 -1.03 5.88 5.55
N LEU A 19 -1.00 5.44 4.30
CA LEU A 19 0.19 4.91 3.64
C LEU A 19 1.06 5.97 2.97
N LYS A 20 0.49 7.14 2.61
CA LYS A 20 1.20 8.18 1.86
C LYS A 20 2.44 8.69 2.59
N VAL A 21 2.43 8.70 3.92
CA VAL A 21 3.57 9.12 4.73
C VAL A 21 4.79 8.20 4.58
N GLU A 22 4.58 6.91 4.32
CA GLU A 22 5.65 5.91 4.15
C GLU A 22 6.35 6.02 2.79
N GLU A 23 5.73 6.70 1.83
CA GLU A 23 6.29 6.96 0.51
C GLU A 23 7.59 7.78 0.61
N THR A 24 7.67 8.72 1.57
CA THR A 24 8.87 9.56 1.79
C THR A 24 10.10 8.78 2.23
N LYS A 25 9.94 7.56 2.74
CA LYS A 25 11.02 6.72 3.27
C LYS A 25 11.50 5.68 2.27
N THR A 26 10.89 5.57 1.10
CA THR A 26 11.11 4.45 0.17
C THR A 26 11.06 4.87 -1.30
N LYS A 27 11.49 3.99 -2.21
CA LYS A 27 11.28 4.15 -3.67
C LYS A 27 9.87 3.71 -4.12
N ALA A 28 8.90 3.67 -3.21
CA ALA A 28 7.52 3.33 -3.53
C ALA A 28 6.74 4.57 -4.00
N LYS A 29 5.66 4.36 -4.74
CA LYS A 29 4.63 5.37 -4.97
C LYS A 29 3.25 4.82 -4.65
N VAL A 30 2.46 5.57 -3.90
CA VAL A 30 1.08 5.29 -3.54
C VAL A 30 0.21 6.45 -4.00
N TYR A 31 -0.87 6.14 -4.71
CA TYR A 31 -1.84 7.12 -5.19
C TYR A 31 -3.20 6.47 -5.40
N LEU A 32 -4.21 7.30 -5.65
CA LEU A 32 -5.56 6.86 -5.98
C LEU A 32 -5.82 7.07 -7.46
N GLU A 33 -6.45 6.08 -8.08
CA GLU A 33 -6.90 6.16 -9.47
C GLU A 33 -8.29 5.53 -9.58
N ARG A 34 -9.29 6.31 -9.99
CA ARG A 34 -10.68 5.86 -10.18
C ARG A 34 -11.24 5.09 -8.97
N GLY A 35 -10.93 5.54 -7.76
CA GLY A 35 -11.37 4.90 -6.51
C GLY A 35 -10.56 3.66 -6.09
N ARG A 36 -9.52 3.28 -6.83
CA ARG A 36 -8.62 2.18 -6.50
C ARG A 36 -7.33 2.70 -5.87
N LEU A 37 -6.78 1.92 -4.93
CA LEU A 37 -5.46 2.17 -4.37
C LEU A 37 -4.40 1.60 -5.30
N MET A 38 -3.50 2.47 -5.76
CA MET A 38 -2.40 2.12 -6.65
C MET A 38 -1.09 2.11 -5.87
N LEU A 39 -0.29 1.05 -6.05
CA LEU A 39 1.03 0.90 -5.45
C LEU A 39 2.06 0.57 -6.53
N LYS A 40 3.07 1.41 -6.67
CA LYS A 40 4.24 1.19 -7.54
C LYS A 40 5.47 0.99 -6.67
N LEU A 41 6.25 -0.03 -6.96
CA LEU A 41 7.49 -0.35 -6.24
C LEU A 41 8.65 -0.42 -7.21
N GLU A 42 9.79 0.13 -6.81
CA GLU A 42 11.06 0.03 -7.52
C GLU A 42 12.17 -0.46 -6.58
N ALA A 43 12.94 -1.44 -7.05
CA ALA A 43 14.04 -2.04 -6.30
C ALA A 43 15.15 -2.49 -7.25
N GLU A 44 16.35 -2.72 -6.72
CA GLU A 44 17.55 -3.00 -7.52
C GLU A 44 17.57 -4.44 -8.04
N ASP A 45 17.09 -5.39 -7.24
CA ASP A 45 17.04 -6.82 -7.55
C ASP A 45 15.72 -7.47 -7.10
N LEU A 46 15.55 -8.76 -7.42
CA LEU A 46 14.33 -9.52 -7.16
C LEU A 46 14.09 -9.75 -5.66
N THR A 47 15.16 -9.98 -4.89
CA THR A 47 15.10 -10.20 -3.45
C THR A 47 14.62 -8.93 -2.74
N SER A 48 15.19 -7.78 -3.11
CA SER A 48 14.83 -6.45 -2.63
C SER A 48 13.39 -6.08 -3.03
N LEU A 49 12.98 -6.39 -4.27
CA LEU A 49 11.60 -6.18 -4.71
C LEU A 49 10.63 -7.03 -3.88
N ARG A 50 10.92 -8.31 -3.68
CA ARG A 50 10.09 -9.22 -2.88
C ARG A 50 9.95 -8.74 -1.43
N ALA A 51 11.04 -8.25 -0.84
CA ALA A 51 11.02 -7.68 0.50
C ALA A 51 10.11 -6.43 0.57
N SER A 52 10.25 -5.53 -0.41
CA SER A 52 9.40 -4.33 -0.51
C SER A 52 7.92 -4.68 -0.68
N VAL A 53 7.60 -5.57 -1.62
CA VAL A 53 6.23 -6.06 -1.84
C VAL A 53 5.63 -6.60 -0.54
N ASN A 54 6.35 -7.47 0.17
CA ASN A 54 5.87 -8.06 1.40
C ASN A 54 5.65 -7.04 2.53
N ALA A 55 6.53 -6.04 2.63
CA ALA A 55 6.37 -4.97 3.61
C ALA A 55 5.10 -4.15 3.33
N TRP A 56 4.92 -3.70 2.08
CA TRP A 56 3.78 -2.87 1.67
C TRP A 56 2.44 -3.60 1.75
N LEU A 57 2.37 -4.87 1.33
CA LEU A 57 1.17 -5.68 1.49
C LEU A 57 0.78 -5.86 2.95
N ARG A 58 1.76 -5.99 3.85
CA ARG A 58 1.51 -6.10 5.29
C ARG A 58 0.98 -4.79 5.88
N LEU A 59 1.50 -3.64 5.45
CA LEU A 59 0.98 -2.33 5.85
C LEU A 59 -0.47 -2.13 5.39
N ILE A 60 -0.78 -2.44 4.13
CA ILE A 60 -2.15 -2.38 3.60
C ILE A 60 -3.09 -3.26 4.43
N LYS A 61 -2.66 -4.49 4.76
CA LYS A 61 -3.43 -5.41 5.60
C LYS A 61 -3.70 -4.82 6.98
N VAL A 62 -2.68 -4.25 7.64
CA VAL A 62 -2.84 -3.61 8.96
C VAL A 62 -3.85 -2.47 8.89
N CYS A 63 -3.79 -1.60 7.88
CA CYS A 63 -4.78 -0.54 7.71
C CYS A 63 -6.21 -1.09 7.62
N LYS A 64 -6.42 -2.14 6.82
CA LYS A 64 -7.74 -2.80 6.71
C LYS A 64 -8.21 -3.43 8.02
N ASP A 65 -7.31 -4.09 8.74
CA ASP A 65 -7.64 -4.75 10.01
C ASP A 65 -8.02 -3.71 11.09
N VAL A 66 -7.35 -2.55 11.11
CA VAL A 66 -7.67 -1.44 12.02
C VAL A 66 -9.03 -0.83 11.68
N ILE A 67 -9.30 -0.50 10.40
CA ILE A 67 -10.58 0.06 9.97
C ILE A 67 -11.74 -0.85 10.37
N LYS A 68 -11.61 -2.15 10.06
CA LYS A 68 -12.60 -3.18 10.43
C LYS A 68 -12.81 -3.29 11.95
N SER A 69 -11.79 -3.00 12.75
CA SER A 69 -11.90 -3.02 14.21
C SER A 69 -12.65 -1.80 14.73
N VAL A 70 -12.44 -0.62 14.13
CA VAL A 70 -13.15 0.61 14.48
C VAL A 70 -14.64 0.54 14.11
N GLU A 71 -14.99 -0.09 12.99
CA GLU A 71 -16.39 -0.31 12.57
C GLU A 71 -17.20 -1.22 13.51
N ARG A 72 -16.53 -1.96 14.38
CA ARG A 72 -17.16 -2.89 15.35
C ARG A 72 -17.37 -2.26 16.72
N CYS A 73 -16.87 -1.05 16.94
CA CYS A 73 -17.08 -0.28 18.16
C CYS A 73 -18.38 0.51 18.08
#